data_AF-A0AAV2ZLI7-F1
#
_entry.id   AF-A0AAV2ZLI7-F1
#
_cell.length_a   1.000
_cell.length_b   1.000
_cell.length_c   1.000
_cell.angle_alpha   90.00
_cell.angle_beta   90.00
_cell.angle_gamma   90.00
#
_symmetry.space_group_name_H-M   'P 1'
#
loop_
_entity.id
_entity.type
_entity.pdbx_description
1 polymer ?
#
loop_
_entity_poly.entity_id
_entity_poly.type
_entity_poly.pdbx_seq_one_letter_code
_entity_poly.pdbx_strand_id
1 'polypeptide(L)'
;MTPPLDAIFREMIFLFFFTEIWARKYREGELMIEKVLEFRKDVDRQNRLIEEKQEDIIREIAKLKDNEEQSAELAEHIRTLREELNKKKEMALANKKANKEKLKELQKSAALFKNRLGLEIRKLRGDKLQFVFRCINPKDLEEPFSCIIYFNEEGEYQLEGCDPPLECIAEYERKIRETKNFSALLANLRKSFAALCTQVK
;
A
#
# COMPACT_ATOMS: atom_id res chain seq x y z
N MET A 1 -12.03 97.63 -76.51
CA MET A 1 -10.64 97.13 -76.44
C MET A 1 -10.70 95.65 -76.12
N THR A 2 -10.54 94.80 -77.13
CA THR A 2 -10.38 93.35 -76.94
C THR A 2 -8.97 93.10 -76.40
N PRO A 3 -8.80 92.29 -75.34
CA PRO A 3 -7.46 91.99 -74.84
C PRO A 3 -6.64 91.28 -75.93
N PRO A 4 -5.32 91.52 -76.01
CA PRO A 4 -4.46 90.87 -76.99
C PRO A 4 -4.51 89.35 -76.78
N LEU A 5 -4.54 88.59 -77.87
CA LEU A 5 -4.66 87.12 -77.87
C LEU A 5 -3.63 86.43 -76.95
N ASP A 6 -2.46 87.05 -76.76
CA ASP A 6 -1.37 86.62 -75.88
C ASP A 6 -1.71 86.67 -74.37
N ALA A 7 -2.54 87.65 -73.94
CA ALA A 7 -2.96 87.76 -72.54
C ALA A 7 -3.97 86.66 -72.17
N ILE A 8 -4.91 86.35 -73.07
CA ILE A 8 -5.87 85.25 -72.90
C ILE A 8 -5.14 83.91 -72.87
N PHE A 9 -4.14 83.73 -73.74
CA PHE A 9 -3.35 82.51 -73.80
C PHE A 9 -2.52 82.29 -72.52
N ARG A 10 -1.93 83.36 -71.96
CA ARG A 10 -1.22 83.31 -70.66
C ARG A 10 -2.13 82.96 -69.48
N GLU A 11 -3.33 83.55 -69.39
CA GLU A 11 -4.30 83.20 -68.35
C GLU A 11 -4.77 81.74 -68.47
N MET A 12 -5.00 81.27 -69.70
CA MET A 12 -5.39 79.89 -69.96
C MET A 12 -4.30 78.89 -69.55
N ILE A 13 -3.03 79.20 -69.84
CA ILE A 13 -1.87 78.39 -69.39
C ILE A 13 -1.77 78.40 -67.86
N PHE A 14 -1.96 79.55 -67.22
CA PHE A 14 -1.89 79.66 -65.76
C PHE A 14 -3.00 78.87 -65.06
N LEU A 15 -4.24 78.98 -65.54
CA LEU A 15 -5.37 78.19 -65.06
C LEU A 15 -5.11 76.69 -65.26
N PHE A 16 -4.65 76.27 -66.44
CA PHE A 16 -4.32 74.87 -66.71
C PHE A 16 -3.26 74.34 -65.73
N PHE A 17 -2.16 75.06 -65.53
CA PHE A 17 -1.10 74.65 -64.62
C PHE A 17 -1.57 74.60 -63.15
N PHE A 18 -2.38 75.55 -62.73
CA PHE A 18 -2.96 75.56 -61.38
C PHE A 18 -3.90 74.36 -61.20
N THR A 19 -4.77 74.07 -62.17
CA THR A 19 -5.63 72.87 -62.13
C THR A 19 -4.83 71.58 -62.07
N GLU A 20 -3.68 71.50 -62.75
CA GLU A 20 -2.81 70.32 -62.72
C GLU A 20 -2.12 70.12 -61.36
N ILE A 21 -1.65 71.21 -60.73
CA ILE A 21 -1.08 71.18 -59.36
C ILE A 21 -2.12 70.72 -58.35
N TRP A 22 -3.33 71.30 -58.39
CA TRP A 22 -4.40 70.94 -57.46
C TRP A 22 -4.90 69.51 -57.70
N ALA A 23 -4.99 69.07 -58.96
CA ALA A 23 -5.32 67.68 -59.28
C ALA A 23 -4.25 66.71 -58.75
N ARG A 24 -2.95 67.07 -58.83
CA ARG A 24 -1.87 66.25 -58.25
C ARG A 24 -1.96 66.19 -56.73
N LYS A 25 -2.14 67.34 -56.07
CA LYS A 25 -2.31 67.43 -54.60
C LYS A 25 -3.52 66.66 -54.11
N TYR A 26 -4.64 66.71 -54.85
CA TYR A 26 -5.83 65.94 -54.54
C TYR A 26 -5.56 64.43 -54.60
N ARG A 27 -4.92 63.94 -55.67
CA ARG A 27 -4.52 62.52 -55.81
C ARG A 27 -3.54 62.07 -54.72
N GLU A 28 -2.57 62.91 -54.36
CA GLU A 28 -1.65 62.65 -53.24
C GLU A 28 -2.42 62.50 -51.91
N GLY A 29 -3.43 63.35 -51.68
CA GLY A 29 -4.32 63.27 -50.52
C GLY A 29 -5.17 62.01 -50.48
N GLU A 30 -5.75 61.59 -51.61
CA GLU A 30 -6.50 60.34 -51.73
C GLU A 30 -5.63 59.11 -51.39
N LEU A 31 -4.41 59.06 -51.95
CA LEU A 31 -3.46 57.99 -51.66
C LEU A 31 -3.06 57.97 -50.17
N MET A 32 -2.93 59.14 -49.54
CA MET A 32 -2.60 59.24 -48.12
C MET A 32 -3.75 58.73 -47.25
N ILE A 33 -5.00 59.05 -47.62
CA ILE A 33 -6.20 58.54 -46.93
C ILE A 33 -6.26 57.01 -47.05
N GLU A 34 -6.03 56.46 -48.24
CA GLU A 34 -6.00 55.01 -48.46
C GLU A 34 -4.97 54.31 -47.57
N LYS A 35 -3.74 54.82 -47.52
CA LYS A 35 -2.68 54.28 -46.65
C LYS A 35 -3.04 54.35 -45.17
N VAL A 36 -3.66 55.45 -44.71
CA VAL A 36 -4.11 55.57 -43.31
C VAL A 36 -5.19 54.53 -43.00
N LEU A 37 -6.10 54.26 -43.93
CA LEU A 37 -7.12 53.22 -43.78
C LEU A 37 -6.50 51.82 -43.73
N GLU A 38 -5.48 51.53 -44.54
CA GLU A 38 -4.73 50.27 -44.48
C GLU A 38 -4.03 50.09 -43.14
N PHE A 39 -3.28 51.10 -42.69
CA PHE A 39 -2.61 51.04 -41.39
C PHE A 39 -3.59 50.85 -40.23
N ARG A 40 -4.77 51.48 -40.30
CA ARG A 40 -5.83 51.28 -39.30
C ARG A 40 -6.29 49.83 -39.25
N LYS A 41 -6.55 49.22 -40.41
CA LYS A 41 -6.92 47.80 -40.50
C LYS A 41 -5.84 46.88 -39.93
N ASP A 42 -4.58 47.20 -40.18
CA ASP A 42 -3.45 46.45 -39.64
C ASP A 42 -3.35 46.57 -38.13
N VAL A 43 -3.53 47.76 -37.57
CA VAL A 43 -3.60 47.98 -36.11
C VAL A 43 -4.76 47.19 -35.51
N ASP A 44 -5.95 47.23 -36.11
CA ASP A 44 -7.11 46.47 -35.64
C ASP A 44 -6.88 44.95 -35.72
N ARG A 45 -6.12 44.47 -36.70
CA ARG A 45 -5.72 43.07 -36.79
C ARG A 45 -4.72 42.70 -35.70
N GLN A 46 -3.72 43.55 -35.45
CA GLN A 46 -2.72 43.32 -34.39
C GLN A 46 -3.37 43.34 -33.00
N ASN A 47 -4.29 44.27 -32.75
CA ASN A 47 -5.00 44.35 -31.47
C ASN A 47 -5.80 43.07 -31.20
N ARG A 48 -6.52 42.54 -32.20
CA ARG A 48 -7.22 41.25 -32.07
C ARG A 48 -6.28 40.09 -31.74
N LEU A 49 -5.13 40.02 -32.42
CA LEU A 49 -4.11 38.99 -32.12
C LEU A 49 -3.52 39.14 -30.72
N ILE A 50 -3.38 40.38 -30.22
CA ILE A 50 -2.90 40.64 -28.85
C ILE A 50 -3.95 40.17 -27.85
N GLU A 51 -5.23 40.48 -28.07
CA GLU A 51 -6.34 40.04 -27.21
C GLU A 51 -6.42 38.51 -27.13
N GLU A 52 -6.38 37.80 -28.27
CA GLU A 52 -6.38 36.34 -28.31
C GLU A 52 -5.20 35.74 -27.53
N LYS A 53 -4.00 36.30 -27.71
CA LYS A 53 -2.81 35.85 -26.97
C LYS A 53 -2.90 36.15 -25.47
N GLN A 54 -3.52 37.26 -25.08
CA GLN A 54 -3.73 37.58 -23.68
C GLN A 54 -4.69 36.57 -23.03
N GLU A 55 -5.76 36.19 -23.72
CA GLU A 55 -6.68 35.13 -23.26
C GLU A 55 -5.96 33.78 -23.11
N ASP A 56 -5.13 33.40 -24.08
CA ASP A 56 -4.32 32.19 -24.00
C ASP A 56 -3.38 32.19 -22.80
N ILE A 57 -2.68 33.31 -22.56
CA ILE A 57 -1.78 33.45 -21.41
C ILE A 57 -2.55 33.31 -20.10
N ILE A 58 -3.72 33.94 -19.97
CA ILE A 58 -4.55 33.83 -18.76
C ILE A 58 -5.00 32.37 -18.54
N ARG A 59 -5.40 31.67 -19.61
CA ARG A 59 -5.78 30.25 -19.55
C ARG A 59 -4.61 29.37 -19.09
N GLU A 60 -3.41 29.58 -19.61
CA GLU A 60 -2.24 28.81 -19.21
C GLU A 60 -1.79 29.12 -17.78
N ILE A 61 -1.87 30.37 -17.33
CA ILE A 61 -1.60 30.73 -15.93
C ILE A 61 -2.55 29.99 -14.97
N ALA A 62 -3.84 29.91 -15.31
CA ALA A 62 -4.81 29.19 -14.50
C ALA A 62 -4.48 27.69 -14.40
N LYS A 63 -4.11 27.05 -15.52
CA LYS A 63 -3.68 25.64 -15.54
C LYS A 63 -2.40 25.40 -14.73
N LEU A 64 -1.42 26.30 -14.84
CA LEU A 64 -0.18 26.20 -14.08
C LEU A 64 -0.44 26.26 -12.58
N LYS A 65 -1.33 27.16 -12.14
CA LYS A 65 -1.70 27.28 -10.74
C LYS A 65 -2.40 26.02 -10.21
N ASP A 66 -3.37 25.49 -10.95
CA ASP A 66 -4.07 24.24 -10.59
C ASP A 66 -3.09 23.06 -10.49
N ASN A 67 -2.17 22.93 -11.45
CA ASN A 67 -1.12 21.91 -11.42
C ASN A 67 -0.17 22.07 -10.21
N GLU A 68 0.15 23.30 -9.83
CA GLU A 68 1.03 23.59 -8.68
C GLU A 68 0.35 23.21 -7.35
N GLU A 69 -0.96 23.51 -7.22
CA GLU A 69 -1.78 23.09 -6.08
C GLU A 69 -1.85 21.55 -5.99
N GLN A 70 -2.15 20.86 -7.10
CA GLN A 70 -2.17 19.40 -7.16
C GLN A 70 -0.81 18.77 -6.83
N SER A 71 0.28 19.37 -7.32
CA SER A 71 1.64 18.90 -7.02
C SER A 71 1.96 19.03 -5.53
N ALA A 72 1.53 20.11 -4.88
CA ALA A 72 1.71 20.32 -3.44
C ALA A 72 0.90 19.29 -2.62
N GLU A 73 -0.34 19.02 -3.00
CA GLU A 73 -1.18 18.00 -2.36
C GLU A 73 -0.56 16.60 -2.47
N LEU A 74 -0.09 16.23 -3.67
CA LEU A 74 0.58 14.94 -3.89
C LEU A 74 1.87 14.82 -3.08
N ALA A 75 2.67 15.89 -2.98
CA ALA A 75 3.88 15.89 -2.18
C ALA A 75 3.58 15.65 -0.69
N GLU A 76 2.52 16.27 -0.17
CA GLU A 76 2.07 16.07 1.20
C GLU A 76 1.55 14.64 1.43
N HIS A 77 0.77 14.11 0.49
CA HIS A 77 0.27 12.74 0.55
C HIS A 77 1.40 11.70 0.52
N ILE A 78 2.45 11.94 -0.29
CA ILE A 78 3.65 11.09 -0.30
C ILE A 78 4.37 11.15 1.04
N ARG A 79 4.46 12.32 1.67
CA ARG A 79 5.09 12.49 2.98
C ARG A 79 4.35 11.69 4.05
N THR A 80 3.04 11.84 4.15
CA THR A 80 2.22 11.13 5.15
C THR A 80 2.29 9.62 4.96
N LEU A 81 2.19 9.13 3.71
CA LEU A 81 2.32 7.70 3.41
C LEU A 81 3.69 7.14 3.80
N ARG A 82 4.77 7.89 3.59
CA ARG A 82 6.13 7.47 4.01
C ARG A 82 6.23 7.36 5.54
N GLU A 83 5.67 8.30 6.28
CA GLU A 83 5.66 8.27 7.74
C GLU A 83 4.84 7.09 8.29
N GLU A 84 3.65 6.85 7.74
CA GLU A 84 2.82 5.70 8.11
C GLU A 84 3.52 4.36 7.82
N LEU A 85 4.17 4.26 6.67
CA LEU A 85 4.92 3.07 6.28
C LEU A 85 6.08 2.81 7.23
N ASN A 86 6.80 3.85 7.65
CA ASN A 86 7.87 3.71 8.64
C ASN A 86 7.32 3.27 10.01
N LYS A 87 6.23 3.88 10.50
CA LYS A 87 5.57 3.46 11.74
C LYS A 87 5.14 2.00 11.70
N LYS A 88 4.52 1.56 10.59
CA LYS A 88 4.10 0.15 10.40
C LYS A 88 5.29 -0.81 10.40
N LYS A 89 6.41 -0.43 9.78
CA LYS A 89 7.65 -1.23 9.80
C LYS A 89 8.23 -1.38 11.19
N GLU A 90 8.31 -0.29 11.96
CA GLU A 90 8.81 -0.31 13.33
C GLU A 90 7.94 -1.20 14.24
N MET A 91 6.62 -1.07 14.16
CA MET A 91 5.69 -1.95 14.89
C MET A 91 5.86 -3.42 14.51
N ALA A 92 6.01 -3.72 13.21
CA ALA A 92 6.22 -5.10 12.75
C ALA A 92 7.55 -5.68 13.28
N LEU A 93 8.61 -4.88 13.30
CA LEU A 93 9.92 -5.30 13.86
C LEU A 93 9.83 -5.53 15.36
N ALA A 94 9.18 -4.64 16.11
CA ALA A 94 8.95 -4.79 17.54
C ALA A 94 8.14 -6.06 17.86
N ASN A 95 7.03 -6.28 17.15
CA ASN A 95 6.20 -7.48 17.30
C ASN A 95 6.96 -8.75 16.95
N LYS A 96 7.77 -8.74 15.87
CA LYS A 96 8.62 -9.88 15.50
C LYS A 96 9.64 -10.20 16.59
N LYS A 97 10.26 -9.18 17.19
CA LYS A 97 11.21 -9.36 18.30
C LYS A 97 10.52 -9.94 19.52
N ALA A 98 9.38 -9.36 19.94
CA ALA A 98 8.61 -9.84 21.08
C ALA A 98 8.13 -11.29 20.89
N ASN A 99 7.62 -11.63 19.70
CA ASN A 99 7.21 -13.00 19.39
C ASN A 99 8.39 -13.98 19.40
N LYS A 100 9.56 -13.57 18.91
CA LYS A 100 10.78 -14.40 18.96
C LYS A 100 11.23 -14.65 20.39
N GLU A 101 11.16 -13.64 21.26
CA GLU A 101 11.50 -13.78 22.67
C GLU A 101 10.52 -14.69 23.41
N LYS A 102 9.21 -14.48 23.24
CA LYS A 102 8.17 -15.36 23.77
C LYS A 102 8.34 -16.81 23.31
N LEU A 103 8.63 -17.02 22.02
CA LEU A 103 8.87 -18.36 21.48
C LEU A 103 10.10 -19.01 22.13
N LYS A 104 11.19 -18.28 22.34
CA LYS A 104 12.39 -18.79 23.02
C LYS A 104 12.08 -19.18 24.48
N GLU A 105 11.30 -18.38 25.19
CA GLU A 105 10.88 -18.69 26.56
C GLU A 105 10.02 -19.95 26.62
N LEU A 106 9.05 -20.07 25.72
CA LEU A 106 8.20 -21.27 25.59
C LEU A 106 9.01 -22.51 25.21
N GLN A 107 9.98 -22.40 24.31
CA GLN A 107 10.87 -23.50 23.96
C GLN A 107 11.74 -23.91 25.15
N LYS A 108 12.27 -22.93 25.91
CA LYS A 108 13.06 -23.19 27.12
C LYS A 108 12.22 -23.90 28.18
N SER A 109 10.98 -23.43 28.43
CA SER A 109 10.09 -24.06 29.42
C SER A 109 9.69 -25.47 28.98
N ALA A 110 9.33 -25.67 27.70
CA ALA A 110 9.02 -26.98 27.15
C ALA A 110 10.21 -27.96 27.29
N ALA A 111 11.43 -27.52 26.99
CA ALA A 111 12.64 -28.32 27.17
C ALA A 111 12.88 -28.67 28.65
N LEU A 112 12.67 -27.72 29.57
CA LEU A 112 12.78 -27.97 31.01
C LEU A 112 11.75 -28.99 31.50
N PHE A 113 10.50 -28.89 31.07
CA PHE A 113 9.46 -29.88 31.41
C PHE A 113 9.78 -31.25 30.83
N LYS A 114 10.22 -31.31 29.57
CA LYS A 114 10.66 -32.57 28.94
C LYS A 114 11.77 -33.24 29.74
N ASN A 115 12.80 -32.50 30.09
CA ASN A 115 13.98 -33.05 30.79
C ASN A 115 13.67 -33.42 32.25
N ARG A 116 12.85 -32.65 32.97
CA ARG A 116 12.54 -32.90 34.38
C ARG A 116 11.47 -33.97 34.59
N LEU A 117 10.45 -33.99 33.74
CA LEU A 117 9.35 -34.95 33.85
C LEU A 117 9.64 -36.24 33.07
N GLY A 118 10.64 -36.24 32.18
CA GLY A 118 10.80 -37.31 31.19
C GLY A 118 9.51 -37.48 30.39
N LEU A 119 8.87 -36.38 29.98
CA LEU A 119 7.59 -36.41 29.27
C LEU A 119 7.69 -35.52 28.03
N GLU A 120 7.48 -36.10 26.87
CA GLU A 120 7.44 -35.42 25.59
C GLU A 120 6.03 -35.48 25.02
N ILE A 121 5.49 -34.34 24.58
CA ILE A 121 4.18 -34.25 23.93
C ILE A 121 4.41 -33.97 22.46
N ARG A 122 3.91 -34.85 21.59
CA ARG A 122 4.05 -34.74 20.13
C ARG A 122 2.68 -34.57 19.49
N LYS A 123 2.56 -33.62 18.56
CA LYS A 123 1.39 -33.50 17.72
C LYS A 123 1.48 -34.50 16.57
N LEU A 124 0.47 -35.36 16.44
CA LEU A 124 0.30 -36.27 15.31
C LEU A 124 -0.70 -35.68 14.30
N ARG A 125 -0.89 -36.36 13.16
CA ARG A 125 -1.92 -35.99 12.17
C ARG A 125 -3.33 -36.23 12.75
N GLY A 126 -4.31 -35.42 12.34
CA GLY A 126 -5.71 -35.56 12.76
C GLY A 126 -5.98 -35.11 14.19
N ASP A 127 -5.29 -34.06 14.66
CA ASP A 127 -5.44 -33.47 16.01
C ASP A 127 -5.27 -34.46 17.18
N LYS A 128 -4.51 -35.53 16.93
CA LYS A 128 -4.08 -36.47 17.96
C LYS A 128 -2.80 -36.00 18.63
N LEU A 129 -2.67 -36.24 19.92
CA LEU A 129 -1.49 -35.96 20.71
C LEU A 129 -0.90 -37.28 21.24
N GLN A 130 0.39 -37.49 20.98
CA GLN A 130 1.15 -38.59 21.57
C GLN A 130 1.90 -38.08 22.80
N PHE A 131 1.69 -38.76 23.92
CA PHE A 131 2.42 -38.52 25.17
C PHE A 131 3.46 -39.61 25.31
N VAL A 132 4.74 -39.24 25.28
CA VAL A 132 5.87 -40.16 25.37
C VAL A 132 6.59 -39.95 26.70
N PHE A 133 6.49 -40.93 27.57
CA PHE A 133 7.16 -40.99 28.85
C PHE A 133 8.51 -41.71 28.72
N ARG A 134 9.53 -41.16 29.37
CA ARG A 134 10.88 -41.70 29.56
C ARG A 134 11.24 -41.69 31.04
N CYS A 135 12.39 -42.24 31.39
CA CYS A 135 12.83 -42.39 32.78
C CYS A 135 11.80 -43.15 33.63
N ILE A 136 11.21 -44.22 33.05
CA ILE A 136 10.29 -45.12 33.74
C ILE A 136 11.01 -46.41 34.11
N ASN A 137 11.63 -47.09 33.14
CA ASN A 137 12.38 -48.31 33.39
C ASN A 137 13.76 -47.97 34.01
N PRO A 138 14.08 -48.46 35.22
CA PRO A 138 15.39 -48.22 35.84
C PRO A 138 16.56 -48.90 35.10
N LYS A 139 16.28 -49.93 34.28
CA LYS A 139 17.29 -50.65 33.49
C LYS A 139 17.66 -49.90 32.20
N ASP A 140 16.70 -49.19 31.62
CA ASP A 140 16.88 -48.34 30.44
C ASP A 140 16.04 -47.06 30.57
N LEU A 141 16.72 -45.96 30.91
CA LEU A 141 16.08 -44.67 31.13
C LEU A 141 15.56 -44.03 29.84
N GLU A 142 16.06 -44.45 28.68
CA GLU A 142 15.68 -43.91 27.37
C GLU A 142 14.53 -44.69 26.70
N GLU A 143 14.14 -45.83 27.28
CA GLU A 143 13.01 -46.63 26.82
C GLU A 143 11.73 -45.79 26.80
N PRO A 144 11.05 -45.66 25.63
CA PRO A 144 9.85 -44.87 25.50
C PRO A 144 8.60 -45.68 25.85
N PHE A 145 7.75 -45.11 26.70
CA PHE A 145 6.39 -45.58 26.96
C PHE A 145 5.44 -44.51 26.42
N SER A 146 4.46 -44.85 25.59
CA SER A 146 3.62 -43.83 24.96
C SER A 146 2.14 -44.14 24.98
N CYS A 147 1.32 -43.09 24.97
CA CYS A 147 -0.13 -43.19 24.75
C CYS A 147 -0.58 -42.11 23.79
N ILE A 148 -1.61 -42.42 22.98
CA ILE A 148 -2.21 -41.45 22.05
C ILE A 148 -3.56 -41.01 22.61
N ILE A 149 -3.73 -39.70 22.73
CA ILE A 149 -4.93 -39.05 23.26
C ILE A 149 -5.45 -38.04 22.24
N TYR A 150 -6.76 -38.02 22.02
CA TYR A 150 -7.42 -37.09 21.10
C TYR A 150 -8.82 -36.75 21.60
N PHE A 151 -9.46 -35.79 20.94
CA PHE A 151 -10.87 -35.45 21.17
C PHE A 151 -11.73 -36.09 20.08
N ASN A 152 -12.85 -36.69 20.47
CA ASN A 152 -13.85 -37.17 19.53
C ASN A 152 -14.68 -36.00 18.95
N GLU A 153 -15.60 -36.31 18.04
CA GLU A 153 -16.50 -35.32 17.42
C GLU A 153 -17.40 -34.59 18.43
N GLU A 154 -17.66 -35.21 19.58
CA GLU A 154 -18.47 -34.66 20.69
C GLU A 154 -17.63 -33.79 21.65
N GLY A 155 -16.31 -33.68 21.42
CA GLY A 155 -15.38 -32.92 22.25
C GLY A 155 -14.93 -33.64 23.52
N GLU A 156 -15.15 -34.94 23.63
CA GLU A 156 -14.76 -35.79 24.76
C GLU A 156 -13.41 -36.46 24.54
N TYR A 157 -12.66 -36.66 25.63
CA TYR A 157 -11.35 -37.31 25.58
C TYR A 157 -11.48 -38.78 25.15
N GLN A 158 -10.60 -39.21 24.23
CA GLN A 158 -10.44 -40.60 23.80
C GLN A 158 -8.97 -41.02 23.89
N LEU A 159 -8.75 -42.26 24.35
CA LEU A 159 -7.44 -42.91 24.36
C LEU A 159 -7.43 -43.97 23.25
N GLU A 160 -6.59 -43.80 22.25
CA GLU A 160 -6.50 -44.76 21.13
C GLU A 160 -5.76 -46.05 21.53
N GLY A 161 -4.81 -45.92 22.46
CA GLY A 161 -3.98 -47.01 22.93
C GLY A 161 -2.68 -46.53 23.54
N CYS A 162 -2.00 -47.45 24.21
CA CYS A 162 -0.68 -47.24 24.78
C CYS A 162 0.28 -48.31 24.30
N ASP A 163 1.56 -47.96 24.22
CA ASP A 163 2.67 -48.84 23.90
C ASP A 163 3.73 -48.70 25.00
N PRO A 164 3.99 -49.74 25.80
CA PRO A 164 3.34 -51.05 25.81
C PRO A 164 1.83 -51.00 26.20
N PRO A 165 1.01 -51.99 25.80
CA PRO A 165 -0.41 -52.03 26.13
C PRO A 165 -0.67 -52.06 27.65
N LEU A 166 -1.69 -51.31 28.08
CA LEU A 166 -2.13 -51.23 29.48
C LEU A 166 -3.55 -51.80 29.60
N GLU A 167 -3.76 -52.75 30.51
CA GLU A 167 -5.08 -53.36 30.76
C GLU A 167 -6.10 -52.35 31.32
N CYS A 168 -5.62 -51.31 32.02
CA CYS A 168 -6.44 -50.32 32.72
C CYS A 168 -6.84 -49.08 31.89
N ILE A 169 -6.64 -49.09 30.56
CA ILE A 169 -6.92 -47.94 29.66
C ILE A 169 -8.40 -47.53 29.70
N ALA A 170 -9.33 -48.50 29.64
CA ALA A 170 -10.77 -48.20 29.61
C ALA A 170 -11.24 -47.48 30.89
N GLU A 171 -10.65 -47.79 32.04
CA GLU A 171 -10.97 -47.09 33.29
C GLU A 171 -10.45 -45.65 33.28
N TYR A 172 -9.28 -45.43 32.70
CA TYR A 172 -8.69 -44.10 32.57
C TYR A 172 -9.46 -43.22 31.61
N GLU A 173 -9.92 -43.77 30.50
CA GLU A 173 -10.79 -43.07 29.55
C GLU A 173 -12.11 -42.62 30.20
N ARG A 174 -12.76 -43.51 30.96
CA ARG A 174 -13.95 -43.16 31.74
C ARG A 174 -13.66 -42.05 32.75
N LYS A 175 -12.59 -42.19 33.55
CA LYS A 175 -12.22 -41.23 34.59
C LYS A 175 -11.86 -39.85 34.02
N ILE A 176 -11.19 -39.77 32.87
CA ILE A 176 -10.83 -38.46 32.28
C ILE A 176 -12.07 -37.73 31.75
N ARG A 177 -13.07 -38.44 31.22
CA ARG A 177 -14.35 -37.84 30.82
C ARG A 177 -15.14 -37.29 32.01
N GLU A 178 -15.20 -38.07 33.09
CA GLU A 178 -15.92 -37.67 34.31
C GLU A 178 -15.24 -36.51 35.04
N THR A 179 -13.92 -36.61 35.28
CA THR A 179 -13.21 -35.68 36.16
C THR A 179 -12.59 -34.50 35.42
N LYS A 180 -12.38 -34.63 34.10
CA LYS A 180 -11.59 -33.70 33.27
C LYS A 180 -10.21 -33.38 33.85
N ASN A 181 -9.68 -34.25 34.72
CA ASN A 181 -8.41 -34.06 35.42
C ASN A 181 -7.26 -34.72 34.65
N PHE A 182 -6.72 -33.97 33.68
CA PHE A 182 -5.65 -34.45 32.81
C PHE A 182 -4.34 -34.75 33.56
N SER A 183 -4.04 -33.99 34.63
CA SER A 183 -2.85 -34.23 35.45
C SER A 183 -2.92 -35.58 36.18
N ALA A 184 -4.08 -35.92 36.74
CA ALA A 184 -4.30 -37.20 37.39
C ALA A 184 -4.19 -38.37 36.40
N LEU A 185 -4.71 -38.19 35.17
CA LEU A 185 -4.56 -39.18 34.09
C LEU A 185 -3.09 -39.47 33.80
N LEU A 186 -2.27 -38.44 33.52
CA LEU A 186 -0.84 -38.63 33.21
C LEU A 186 -0.06 -39.27 34.37
N ALA A 187 -0.37 -38.88 35.62
CA ALA A 187 0.25 -39.48 36.80
C ALA A 187 -0.10 -40.96 36.95
N ASN A 188 -1.36 -41.33 36.70
CA ASN A 188 -1.82 -42.71 36.77
C ASN A 188 -1.23 -43.57 35.63
N LEU A 189 -1.18 -43.04 34.40
CA LEU A 189 -0.51 -43.71 33.27
C LEU A 189 0.97 -43.98 33.60
N ARG A 190 1.69 -42.99 34.12
CA ARG A 190 3.10 -43.16 34.51
C ARG A 190 3.28 -44.24 35.58
N LYS A 191 2.39 -44.29 36.59
CA LYS A 191 2.41 -45.33 37.63
C LYS A 191 2.17 -46.73 37.06
N SER A 192 1.26 -46.86 36.11
CA SER A 192 0.94 -48.16 35.51
C SER A 192 2.06 -48.66 34.61
N PHE A 193 2.70 -47.79 33.84
CA PHE A 193 3.92 -48.15 33.12
C PHE A 193 5.06 -48.55 34.06
N ALA A 194 5.27 -47.84 35.18
CA ALA A 194 6.26 -48.22 36.17
C ALA A 194 5.96 -49.59 36.82
N ALA A 195 4.69 -49.89 37.08
CA ALA A 195 4.26 -51.18 37.60
C ALA A 195 4.55 -52.33 36.61
N LEU A 196 4.34 -52.12 35.32
CA LEU A 196 4.72 -53.10 34.28
C LEU A 196 6.22 -53.42 34.34
N CYS A 197 7.09 -52.42 34.47
CA CYS A 197 8.54 -52.64 34.59
C CYS A 197 8.94 -53.45 35.83
N THR A 198 8.13 -53.43 36.90
CA THR A 198 8.40 -54.22 38.11
C THR A 198 7.88 -55.65 38.05
N GLN A 199 6.88 -55.92 37.21
CA GLN A 199 6.26 -57.24 37.04
C GLN A 199 7.02 -58.12 36.02
N VAL A 200 7.74 -57.50 35.08
CA VAL A 200 8.69 -58.20 34.19
C VAL A 200 9.98 -58.48 34.98
N LYS A 201 9.91 -59.48 35.87
CA LYS A 201 11.05 -60.08 36.55
C LYS A 201 11.31 -61.48 36.03
#